data_AF-A0A3N5ID68-F1
#
_entry.id   AF-A0A3N5ID68-F1
#
_cell.length_a   1.000
_cell.length_b   1.000
_cell.length_c   1.000
_cell.angle_alpha   90.00
_cell.angle_beta   90.00
_cell.angle_gamma   90.00
#
_symmetry.space_group_name_H-M   'P 1'
#
loop_
_entity.id
_entity.type
_entity.pdbx_description
1 polymer ?
#
loop_
_entity_poly.entity_id
_entity_poly.type
_entity_poly.pdbx_seq_one_letter_code
_entity_poly.pdbx_strand_id
1 'polypeptide(L)'
;MDNSPVSEPSSVSTTVRNLPIQQRIDWLMEHARRYAQVYQSPESFLARERYSAKHETAIIALKCMDGRLDLSLATNTPAGIIQPLRNLGGRFDLGWPYFGELLTAEVERTVRHGRSTLILINYHYSKDDVQRGCAGWGYNTDAAREHAIRVKRQVEEVFGTAHGSVYPLVCGFETDKEALVLHGSNHRDVLDLETASAKDLASLPASLSRLYPDIPEEMEKDLLPLVQGNIAHIKDLKKSDHSLEIVHHEWMIGVGQGFHWLHTPNLALIIGPYSPDLADPLSKAGGIIAANMQHDRVPDDGFLLFSLAPYHEVGVDRARATVKSRFMAEFAAHIIRSDHPKIADKINIRKGILSWHTRALELIA
;
A
#
# COMPACT_ATOMS: atom_id res chain seq x y z
N MET A 1 8.64 8.07 23.12
CA MET A 1 9.77 7.40 22.47
C MET A 1 9.25 6.94 21.13
N ASP A 2 9.85 7.45 20.07
CA ASP A 2 9.31 7.46 18.71
C ASP A 2 9.39 6.05 18.11
N ASN A 3 8.27 5.32 18.17
CA ASN A 3 8.09 3.97 17.62
C ASN A 3 7.41 4.02 16.24
N SER A 4 7.47 5.17 15.57
CA SER A 4 6.88 5.34 14.24
C SER A 4 7.60 4.41 13.25
N PRO A 5 6.87 3.75 12.31
CA PRO A 5 7.52 3.10 11.19
C PRO A 5 8.41 4.14 10.50
N VAL A 6 9.57 3.71 10.00
CA VAL A 6 10.59 4.59 9.39
C VAL A 6 10.01 5.28 8.15
N SER A 7 9.21 6.32 8.35
CA SER A 7 8.78 7.26 7.34
C SER A 7 9.93 8.26 7.20
N GLU A 8 10.75 8.05 6.17
CA GLU A 8 11.88 8.93 5.96
C GLU A 8 11.41 10.29 5.44
N PRO A 9 11.95 11.41 5.98
CA PRO A 9 11.58 12.73 5.51
C PRO A 9 11.96 12.92 4.04
N SER A 10 11.23 13.78 3.34
CA SER A 10 11.45 14.10 1.92
C SER A 10 12.90 14.48 1.60
N SER A 11 13.62 15.08 2.56
CA SER A 11 15.04 15.44 2.45
C SER A 11 15.98 14.26 2.21
N VAL A 12 15.67 13.06 2.74
CA VAL A 12 16.51 11.87 2.51
C VAL A 12 16.26 11.30 1.12
N SER A 13 15.00 11.32 0.64
CA SER A 13 14.67 10.92 -0.75
C SER A 13 15.44 11.76 -1.78
N THR A 14 15.50 13.08 -1.58
CA THR A 14 16.25 14.01 -2.45
C THR A 14 17.75 13.75 -2.44
N THR A 15 18.32 13.36 -1.31
CA THR A 15 19.75 13.04 -1.20
C THR A 15 20.07 11.71 -1.89
N VAL A 16 19.23 10.69 -1.67
CA VAL A 16 19.45 9.34 -2.21
C VAL A 16 19.31 9.31 -3.73
N ARG A 17 18.31 9.99 -4.31
CA ARG A 17 18.03 9.88 -5.75
C ARG A 17 19.19 10.31 -6.66
N ASN A 18 20.08 11.18 -6.16
CA ASN A 18 21.23 11.71 -6.89
C ASN A 18 22.51 10.88 -6.71
N LEU A 19 22.49 9.85 -5.87
CA LEU A 19 23.64 8.97 -5.68
C LEU A 19 23.84 8.05 -6.90
N PRO A 20 25.05 7.52 -7.12
CA PRO A 20 25.27 6.47 -8.09
C PRO A 20 24.35 5.26 -7.85
N ILE A 21 23.91 4.57 -8.91
CA ILE A 21 22.90 3.51 -8.84
C ILE A 21 23.23 2.41 -7.81
N GLN A 22 24.48 1.99 -7.66
CA GLN A 22 24.84 0.99 -6.64
C GLN A 22 24.64 1.51 -5.22
N GLN A 23 24.99 2.77 -4.95
CA GLN A 23 24.77 3.37 -3.62
C GLN A 23 23.28 3.55 -3.32
N ARG A 24 22.46 3.85 -4.34
CA ARG A 24 20.99 3.86 -4.21
C ARG A 24 20.43 2.49 -3.83
N ILE A 25 20.93 1.44 -4.49
CA ILE A 25 20.56 0.05 -4.19
C ILE A 25 21.01 -0.34 -2.77
N ASP A 26 22.24 -0.03 -2.38
CA ASP A 26 22.77 -0.35 -1.05
C ASP A 26 21.99 0.34 0.05
N TRP A 27 21.67 1.63 -0.13
CA TRP A 27 20.80 2.38 0.76
C TRP A 27 19.41 1.73 0.88
N LEU A 28 18.84 1.24 -0.22
CA LEU A 28 17.54 0.59 -0.22
C LEU A 28 17.57 -0.73 0.58
N MET A 29 18.63 -1.52 0.42
CA MET A 29 18.81 -2.76 1.18
C MET A 29 19.00 -2.48 2.68
N GLU A 30 19.72 -1.41 3.03
CA GLU A 30 19.85 -0.91 4.39
C GLU A 30 18.50 -0.48 4.97
N HIS A 31 17.71 0.27 4.20
CA HIS A 31 16.35 0.70 4.58
C HIS A 31 15.45 -0.50 4.88
N ALA A 32 15.42 -1.50 4.00
CA ALA A 32 14.66 -2.74 4.22
C ALA A 32 15.09 -3.48 5.50
N ARG A 33 16.40 -3.55 5.77
CA ARG A 33 16.93 -4.18 6.98
C ARG A 33 16.59 -3.39 8.25
N ARG A 34 16.72 -2.06 8.24
CA ARG A 34 16.30 -1.20 9.38
C ARG A 34 14.83 -1.37 9.68
N TYR A 35 13.99 -1.38 8.64
CA TYR A 35 12.57 -1.65 8.81
C TYR A 35 12.33 -3.02 9.47
N ALA A 36 12.98 -4.08 8.99
CA ALA A 36 12.84 -5.41 9.58
C ALA A 36 13.31 -5.46 11.05
N GLN A 37 14.36 -4.73 11.41
CA GLN A 37 14.85 -4.63 12.79
C GLN A 37 13.83 -3.93 13.69
N VAL A 38 13.29 -2.78 13.26
CA VAL A 38 12.25 -2.05 14.01
C VAL A 38 10.98 -2.89 14.13
N TYR A 39 10.56 -3.54 13.03
CA TYR A 39 9.38 -4.39 13.01
C TYR A 39 9.49 -5.54 14.01
N GLN A 40 10.69 -6.12 14.17
CA GLN A 40 10.97 -7.24 15.08
C GLN A 40 11.33 -6.80 16.50
N SER A 41 11.45 -5.50 16.79
CA SER A 41 11.79 -5.06 18.14
C SER A 41 10.75 -5.54 19.16
N PRO A 42 11.15 -5.82 20.41
CA PRO A 42 10.21 -6.23 21.45
C PRO A 42 9.04 -5.26 21.61
N GLU A 43 9.28 -3.95 21.51
CA GLU A 43 8.27 -2.91 21.62
C GLU A 43 7.26 -2.98 20.47
N SER A 44 7.72 -3.08 19.22
CA SER A 44 6.86 -3.18 18.05
C SER A 44 6.06 -4.48 18.03
N PHE A 45 6.70 -5.58 18.41
CA PHE A 45 6.05 -6.88 18.55
C PHE A 45 4.93 -6.82 19.59
N LEU A 46 5.23 -6.38 20.81
CA LEU A 46 4.23 -6.29 21.89
C LEU A 46 3.12 -5.28 21.57
N ALA A 47 3.41 -4.20 20.83
CA ALA A 47 2.39 -3.27 20.36
C ALA A 47 1.39 -3.95 19.41
N ARG A 48 1.86 -4.78 18.46
CA ARG A 48 0.99 -5.55 17.57
C ARG A 48 0.19 -6.62 18.31
N GLU A 49 0.82 -7.36 19.22
CA GLU A 49 0.14 -8.38 20.03
C GLU A 49 -0.96 -7.76 20.89
N ARG A 50 -0.63 -6.64 21.55
CA ARG A 50 -1.62 -5.89 22.37
C ARG A 50 -2.76 -5.34 21.52
N TYR A 51 -2.48 -4.86 20.31
CA TYR A 51 -3.52 -4.41 19.40
C TYR A 51 -4.43 -5.58 18.99
N SER A 52 -3.84 -6.70 18.54
CA SER A 52 -4.59 -7.87 18.09
C SER A 52 -5.40 -8.54 19.19
N ALA A 53 -4.96 -8.45 20.45
CA ALA A 53 -5.70 -8.95 21.61
C ALA A 53 -6.90 -8.05 21.99
N LYS A 54 -6.92 -6.79 21.55
CA LYS A 54 -8.02 -5.84 21.78
C LYS A 54 -9.00 -5.76 20.61
N HIS A 55 -8.52 -6.07 19.41
CA HIS A 55 -9.20 -5.86 18.15
C HIS A 55 -9.18 -7.17 17.35
N GLU A 56 -10.32 -7.86 17.33
CA GLU A 56 -10.44 -9.17 16.70
C GLU A 56 -10.64 -9.07 15.17
N THR A 57 -10.94 -7.88 14.66
CA THR A 57 -11.09 -7.66 13.22
C THR A 57 -9.73 -7.61 12.53
N ALA A 58 -9.51 -8.50 11.56
CA ALA A 58 -8.39 -8.41 10.63
C ALA A 58 -8.65 -7.30 9.61
N ILE A 59 -7.62 -6.56 9.21
CA ILE A 59 -7.77 -5.42 8.30
C ILE A 59 -6.95 -5.66 7.05
N ILE A 60 -7.62 -5.72 5.89
CA ILE A 60 -6.99 -5.78 4.58
C ILE A 60 -7.22 -4.44 3.87
N ALA A 61 -6.18 -3.89 3.25
CA ALA A 61 -6.29 -2.66 2.48
C ALA A 61 -5.96 -2.90 1.01
N LEU A 62 -6.96 -2.78 0.14
CA LEU A 62 -6.79 -2.77 -1.31
C LEU A 62 -6.47 -1.33 -1.73
N LYS A 63 -5.22 -1.05 -2.09
CA LYS A 63 -4.76 0.32 -2.35
C LYS A 63 -3.88 0.46 -3.59
N CYS A 64 -3.63 1.72 -3.97
CA CYS A 64 -2.72 2.03 -5.08
C CYS A 64 -1.27 1.66 -4.75
N MET A 65 -0.45 1.51 -5.79
CA MET A 65 0.99 1.39 -5.67
C MET A 65 1.70 2.68 -5.26
N ASP A 66 1.01 3.81 -5.26
CA ASP A 66 1.56 5.10 -4.86
C ASP A 66 2.21 5.02 -3.46
N GLY A 67 3.44 5.53 -3.35
CA GLY A 67 4.25 5.47 -2.13
C GLY A 67 3.64 6.22 -0.95
N ARG A 68 2.84 7.27 -1.22
CA ARG A 68 2.25 8.17 -0.23
C ARG A 68 1.15 7.53 0.61
N LEU A 69 0.59 6.40 0.17
CA LEU A 69 -0.51 5.73 0.87
C LEU A 69 0.02 4.81 1.97
N ASP A 70 0.54 5.38 3.06
CA ASP A 70 0.86 4.62 4.28
C ASP A 70 -0.30 4.69 5.28
N LEU A 71 -1.24 3.74 5.17
CA LEU A 71 -2.38 3.67 6.07
C LEU A 71 -1.98 3.42 7.52
N SER A 72 -0.93 2.65 7.79
CA SER A 72 -0.51 2.36 9.17
C SER A 72 0.00 3.63 9.85
N LEU A 73 0.83 4.41 9.15
CA LEU A 73 1.25 5.72 9.62
C LEU A 73 0.05 6.66 9.76
N ALA A 74 -0.74 6.80 8.69
CA ALA A 74 -1.83 7.74 8.62
C ALA A 74 -2.93 7.46 9.66
N THR A 75 -3.10 6.22 10.13
CA THR A 75 -4.06 5.87 11.19
C THR A 75 -3.41 5.61 12.55
N ASN A 76 -2.14 5.98 12.73
CA ASN A 76 -1.37 5.71 13.97
C ASN A 76 -1.50 4.26 14.46
N THR A 77 -1.52 3.33 13.51
CA THR A 77 -1.77 1.91 13.75
C THR A 77 -0.46 1.13 13.66
N PRO A 78 -0.16 0.22 14.60
CA PRO A 78 1.09 -0.53 14.57
C PRO A 78 1.34 -1.20 13.22
N ALA A 79 2.55 -1.02 12.67
CA ALA A 79 2.93 -1.58 11.38
C ALA A 79 2.71 -3.11 11.37
N GLY A 80 2.04 -3.63 10.34
CA GLY A 80 1.71 -5.05 10.19
C GLY A 80 0.29 -5.44 10.65
N ILE A 81 -0.46 -4.53 11.28
CA ILE A 81 -1.88 -4.73 11.59
C ILE A 81 -2.76 -4.57 10.34
N ILE A 82 -2.53 -3.50 9.57
CA ILE A 82 -3.19 -3.29 8.29
C ILE A 82 -2.40 -4.07 7.25
N GLN A 83 -3.08 -4.96 6.52
CA GLN A 83 -2.49 -5.78 5.49
C GLN A 83 -2.72 -5.18 4.09
N PRO A 84 -1.76 -4.45 3.50
CA PRO A 84 -1.95 -3.84 2.20
C PRO A 84 -1.71 -4.83 1.05
N LEU A 85 -2.63 -4.82 0.09
CA LEU A 85 -2.45 -5.32 -1.25
C LEU A 85 -2.39 -4.09 -2.17
N ARG A 86 -1.34 -4.01 -3.00
CA ARG A 86 -1.06 -2.84 -3.85
C ARG A 86 -1.20 -3.23 -5.32
N ASN A 87 -1.98 -2.46 -6.08
CA ASN A 87 -2.01 -2.55 -7.53
C ASN A 87 -2.02 -1.15 -8.16
N LEU A 88 -1.65 -1.04 -9.44
CA LEU A 88 -1.72 0.24 -10.16
C LEU A 88 -3.14 0.82 -10.08
N GLY A 89 -3.26 2.03 -9.55
CA GLY A 89 -4.53 2.72 -9.36
C GLY A 89 -5.49 2.08 -8.37
N GLY A 90 -5.02 1.13 -7.53
CA GLY A 90 -5.91 0.35 -6.67
C GLY A 90 -6.88 -0.51 -7.48
N ARG A 91 -6.48 -0.91 -8.70
CA ARG A 91 -7.32 -1.71 -9.58
C ARG A 91 -7.34 -3.15 -9.11
N PHE A 92 -8.47 -3.62 -8.63
CA PHE A 92 -8.64 -5.01 -8.23
C PHE A 92 -9.86 -5.58 -8.94
N ASP A 93 -9.82 -6.87 -9.22
CA ASP A 93 -10.95 -7.57 -9.80
C ASP A 93 -10.97 -8.98 -9.23
N LEU A 94 -12.00 -9.31 -8.43
CA LEU A 94 -12.10 -10.64 -7.81
C LEU A 94 -12.28 -11.76 -8.85
N GLY A 95 -12.65 -11.43 -10.09
CA GLY A 95 -12.66 -12.38 -11.21
C GLY A 95 -11.27 -12.73 -11.74
N TRP A 96 -10.22 -11.97 -11.38
CA TRP A 96 -8.84 -12.33 -11.73
C TRP A 96 -8.38 -13.53 -10.88
N PRO A 97 -8.03 -14.69 -11.48
CA PRO A 97 -7.83 -15.93 -10.72
C PRO A 97 -6.84 -15.78 -9.56
N TYR A 98 -5.68 -15.15 -9.80
CA TYR A 98 -4.66 -15.04 -8.76
C TYR A 98 -5.10 -14.13 -7.59
N PHE A 99 -5.76 -13.00 -7.87
CA PHE A 99 -6.20 -12.10 -6.79
C PHE A 99 -7.41 -12.67 -6.06
N GLY A 100 -8.40 -13.20 -6.78
CA GLY A 100 -9.58 -13.83 -6.19
C GLY A 100 -9.21 -14.98 -5.25
N GLU A 101 -8.36 -15.92 -5.71
CA GLU A 101 -7.89 -17.03 -4.86
C GLU A 101 -7.13 -16.54 -3.63
N LEU A 102 -6.25 -15.54 -3.78
CA LEU A 102 -5.48 -15.00 -2.67
C LEU A 102 -6.37 -14.34 -1.61
N LEU A 103 -7.32 -13.50 -2.03
CA LEU A 103 -8.23 -12.82 -1.11
C LEU A 103 -9.16 -13.82 -0.41
N THR A 104 -9.71 -14.78 -1.15
CA THR A 104 -10.56 -15.83 -0.58
C THR A 104 -9.80 -16.68 0.43
N ALA A 105 -8.58 -17.13 0.12
CA ALA A 105 -7.76 -17.90 1.05
C ALA A 105 -7.47 -17.13 2.35
N GLU A 106 -7.21 -15.82 2.26
CA GLU A 106 -6.92 -14.97 3.42
C GLU A 106 -8.16 -14.74 4.29
N VAL A 107 -9.32 -14.48 3.67
CA VAL A 107 -10.60 -14.37 4.38
C VAL A 107 -10.96 -15.69 5.05
N GLU A 108 -10.87 -16.82 4.34
CA GLU A 108 -11.14 -18.14 4.91
C GLU A 108 -10.24 -18.45 6.10
N ARG A 109 -8.94 -18.14 5.98
CA ARG A 109 -7.98 -18.29 7.08
C ARG A 109 -8.43 -17.48 8.30
N THR A 110 -8.88 -16.25 8.10
CA THR A 110 -9.33 -15.35 9.16
C THR A 110 -10.59 -15.87 9.85
N VAL A 111 -11.58 -16.30 9.05
CA VAL A 111 -12.84 -16.88 9.55
C VAL A 111 -12.60 -18.18 10.32
N ARG A 112 -11.69 -19.05 9.86
CA ARG A 112 -11.32 -20.28 10.59
C ARG A 112 -10.71 -20.01 11.96
N HIS A 113 -10.13 -18.83 12.17
CA HIS A 113 -9.65 -18.37 13.48
C HIS A 113 -10.74 -17.67 14.32
N GLY A 114 -12.00 -17.68 13.89
CA GLY A 114 -13.11 -17.02 14.57
C GLY A 114 -13.10 -15.50 14.45
N ARG A 115 -12.31 -14.95 13.51
CA ARG A 115 -12.14 -13.51 13.32
C ARG A 115 -12.92 -13.01 12.12
N SER A 116 -13.24 -11.73 12.18
CA SER A 116 -13.87 -10.97 11.11
C SER A 116 -12.85 -10.22 10.25
N THR A 117 -13.20 -9.85 9.03
CA THR A 117 -12.34 -9.09 8.12
C THR A 117 -12.98 -7.78 7.68
N LEU A 118 -12.31 -6.66 7.97
CA LEU A 118 -12.59 -5.36 7.38
C LEU A 118 -11.71 -5.18 6.14
N ILE A 119 -12.33 -4.99 4.97
CA ILE A 119 -11.62 -4.74 3.71
C ILE A 119 -11.75 -3.26 3.37
N LEU A 120 -10.68 -2.50 3.56
CA LEU A 120 -10.56 -1.11 3.15
C LEU A 120 -10.25 -1.05 1.64
N ILE A 121 -11.20 -0.58 0.85
CA ILE A 121 -11.09 -0.46 -0.61
C ILE A 121 -10.78 1.00 -0.92
N ASN A 122 -9.52 1.27 -1.21
CA ASN A 122 -8.98 2.61 -1.23
C ASN A 122 -8.80 3.16 -2.66
N TYR A 123 -9.30 4.36 -2.88
CA TYR A 123 -8.86 5.23 -3.97
C TYR A 123 -8.13 6.44 -3.37
N HIS A 124 -7.32 7.15 -4.17
CA HIS A 124 -6.63 8.34 -3.68
C HIS A 124 -6.69 9.49 -4.67
N TYR A 125 -6.54 10.70 -4.13
CA TYR A 125 -6.58 11.95 -4.86
C TYR A 125 -5.82 13.03 -4.09
N SER A 126 -5.57 14.16 -4.73
CA SER A 126 -5.02 15.36 -4.11
C SER A 126 -6.06 16.48 -4.22
N LYS A 127 -6.28 17.21 -3.13
CA LYS A 127 -7.16 18.39 -3.11
C LYS A 127 -6.51 19.62 -3.74
N ASP A 128 -5.21 19.85 -3.52
CA ASP A 128 -4.57 21.08 -4.03
C ASP A 128 -4.12 20.97 -5.49
N ASP A 129 -3.82 19.76 -6.01
CA ASP A 129 -3.42 19.58 -7.41
C ASP A 129 -3.89 18.23 -7.98
N VAL A 130 -4.79 18.29 -8.97
CA VAL A 130 -5.31 17.11 -9.67
C VAL A 130 -4.19 16.25 -10.27
N GLN A 131 -3.09 16.85 -10.75
CA GLN A 131 -1.95 16.11 -11.31
C GLN A 131 -1.15 15.33 -10.24
N ARG A 132 -1.37 15.61 -8.95
CA ARG A 132 -0.86 14.78 -7.83
C ARG A 132 -1.83 13.67 -7.45
N GLY A 133 -2.97 13.55 -8.12
CA GLY A 133 -3.94 12.47 -7.93
C GLY A 133 -3.45 11.13 -8.50
N CYS A 134 -4.38 10.19 -8.67
CA CYS A 134 -4.03 8.86 -9.13
C CYS A 134 -3.69 8.81 -10.64
N ALA A 135 -2.40 8.74 -10.97
CA ALA A 135 -1.93 8.55 -12.35
C ALA A 135 -2.46 7.25 -12.99
N GLY A 136 -2.71 6.20 -12.19
CA GLY A 136 -3.32 4.96 -12.66
C GLY A 136 -4.72 5.13 -13.26
N TRP A 137 -5.41 6.23 -12.95
CA TRP A 137 -6.71 6.61 -13.52
C TRP A 137 -6.63 7.86 -14.39
N GLY A 138 -5.43 8.30 -14.79
CA GLY A 138 -5.25 9.56 -15.52
C GLY A 138 -5.78 10.76 -14.73
N TYR A 139 -5.58 10.74 -13.41
CA TYR A 139 -6.00 11.79 -12.47
C TYR A 139 -7.52 11.96 -12.33
N ASN A 140 -8.30 11.01 -12.84
CA ASN A 140 -9.75 11.00 -12.68
C ASN A 140 -10.16 10.36 -11.34
N THR A 141 -10.39 11.21 -10.33
CA THR A 141 -10.83 10.79 -8.99
C THR A 141 -12.16 10.05 -9.00
N ASP A 142 -13.12 10.50 -9.82
CA ASP A 142 -14.44 9.88 -9.90
C ASP A 142 -14.35 8.46 -10.46
N ALA A 143 -13.58 8.24 -11.53
CA ALA A 143 -13.34 6.91 -12.09
C ALA A 143 -12.67 5.96 -11.09
N ALA A 144 -11.71 6.47 -10.30
CA ALA A 144 -11.05 5.70 -9.24
C ALA A 144 -12.06 5.30 -8.13
N ARG A 145 -12.89 6.24 -7.69
CA ARG A 145 -13.95 5.99 -6.68
C ARG A 145 -15.00 5.01 -7.19
N GLU A 146 -15.48 5.19 -8.41
CA GLU A 146 -16.44 4.28 -9.04
C GLU A 146 -15.90 2.86 -9.14
N HIS A 147 -14.61 2.71 -9.43
CA HIS A 147 -13.97 1.40 -9.41
C HIS A 147 -13.93 0.79 -8.01
N ALA A 148 -13.57 1.55 -6.98
CA ALA A 148 -13.63 1.07 -5.59
C ALA A 148 -15.03 0.57 -5.20
N ILE A 149 -16.10 1.28 -5.64
CA ILE A 149 -17.49 0.84 -5.44
C ILE A 149 -17.80 -0.44 -6.22
N ARG A 150 -17.24 -0.64 -7.42
CA ARG A 150 -17.36 -1.92 -8.14
C ARG A 150 -16.66 -3.06 -7.41
N VAL A 151 -15.46 -2.85 -6.88
CA VAL A 151 -14.74 -3.85 -6.08
C VAL A 151 -15.53 -4.20 -4.82
N LYS A 152 -16.14 -3.22 -4.13
CA LYS A 152 -17.04 -3.47 -3.00
C LYS A 152 -18.13 -4.48 -3.37
N ARG A 153 -18.81 -4.24 -4.49
CA ARG A 153 -19.88 -5.13 -4.98
C ARG A 153 -19.38 -6.54 -5.27
N GLN A 154 -18.18 -6.68 -5.84
CA GLN A 154 -17.57 -8.00 -6.03
C GLN A 154 -17.27 -8.71 -4.70
N VAL A 155 -16.77 -7.98 -3.69
CA VAL A 155 -16.56 -8.54 -2.35
C VAL A 155 -17.89 -9.00 -1.74
N GLU A 156 -18.95 -8.20 -1.87
CA GLU A 156 -20.30 -8.56 -1.39
C GLU A 156 -20.88 -9.76 -2.15
N GLU A 157 -20.61 -9.89 -3.45
CA GLU A 157 -21.04 -11.03 -4.26
C GLU A 157 -20.33 -12.33 -3.85
N VAL A 158 -19.05 -12.26 -3.49
CA VAL A 158 -18.23 -13.42 -3.10
C VAL A 158 -18.42 -13.82 -1.63
N PHE A 159 -18.48 -12.85 -0.71
CA PHE A 159 -18.49 -13.09 0.74
C PHE A 159 -19.84 -12.80 1.42
N GLY A 160 -20.83 -12.34 0.66
CA GLY A 160 -22.20 -12.10 1.12
C GLY A 160 -22.47 -10.67 1.58
N THR A 161 -23.75 -10.28 1.50
CA THR A 161 -24.25 -8.92 1.83
C THR A 161 -24.75 -8.79 3.26
N ALA A 162 -24.68 -9.85 4.07
CA ALA A 162 -25.04 -9.81 5.49
C ALA A 162 -23.91 -9.26 6.36
N HIS A 163 -22.71 -9.10 5.78
CA HIS A 163 -21.49 -8.54 6.36
C HIS A 163 -21.02 -9.09 7.72
N GLY A 164 -21.52 -10.25 8.16
CA GLY A 164 -21.19 -10.81 9.47
C GLY A 164 -19.71 -11.19 9.63
N SER A 165 -19.06 -11.66 8.55
CA SER A 165 -17.64 -12.07 8.58
C SER A 165 -16.72 -11.16 7.77
N VAL A 166 -17.25 -10.48 6.74
CA VAL A 166 -16.50 -9.59 5.86
C VAL A 166 -17.27 -8.30 5.66
N TYR A 167 -16.64 -7.18 5.97
CA TYR A 167 -17.20 -5.85 5.73
C TYR A 167 -16.32 -5.09 4.71
N PRO A 168 -16.79 -4.85 3.47
CA PRO A 168 -16.06 -4.04 2.51
C PRO A 168 -16.41 -2.56 2.65
N LEU A 169 -15.41 -1.75 3.04
CA LEU A 169 -15.54 -0.32 3.25
C LEU A 169 -14.80 0.43 2.14
N VAL A 170 -15.50 1.28 1.39
CA VAL A 170 -14.87 2.18 0.42
C VAL A 170 -14.37 3.43 1.16
N CYS A 171 -13.08 3.73 1.02
CA CYS A 171 -12.49 4.95 1.57
C CYS A 171 -11.62 5.67 0.55
N GLY A 172 -11.68 7.00 0.54
CA GLY A 172 -10.71 7.85 -0.15
C GLY A 172 -9.51 8.11 0.75
N PHE A 173 -8.32 8.27 0.15
CA PHE A 173 -7.13 8.82 0.79
C PHE A 173 -6.76 10.13 0.09
N GLU A 174 -6.96 11.25 0.78
CA GLU A 174 -6.52 12.57 0.35
C GLU A 174 -5.02 12.69 0.65
N THR A 175 -4.19 12.77 -0.38
CA THR A 175 -2.73 12.63 -0.23
C THR A 175 -2.03 13.87 0.31
N ASP A 176 -2.69 15.03 0.32
CA ASP A 176 -2.02 16.28 0.70
C ASP A 176 -1.97 16.48 2.21
N LYS A 177 -2.99 15.96 2.91
CA LYS A 177 -3.13 15.98 4.37
C LYS A 177 -3.17 14.58 4.96
N GLU A 178 -2.97 13.55 4.13
CA GLU A 178 -3.06 12.13 4.50
C GLU A 178 -4.39 11.81 5.21
N ALA A 179 -5.47 12.43 4.72
CA ALA A 179 -6.79 12.37 5.34
C ALA A 179 -7.67 11.29 4.70
N LEU A 180 -8.33 10.48 5.53
CA LEU A 180 -9.30 9.51 5.05
C LEU A 180 -10.66 10.16 4.80
N VAL A 181 -11.32 9.69 3.75
CA VAL A 181 -12.71 10.02 3.42
C VAL A 181 -13.51 8.74 3.44
N LEU A 182 -14.34 8.55 4.46
CA LEU A 182 -15.12 7.33 4.64
C LEU A 182 -16.45 7.45 3.90
N HIS A 183 -16.74 6.49 3.01
CA HIS A 183 -18.02 6.45 2.29
C HIS A 183 -18.97 5.52 3.02
N GLY A 184 -20.19 5.99 3.29
CA GLY A 184 -21.23 5.18 3.92
C GLY A 184 -21.78 4.09 3.01
N SER A 185 -22.58 3.20 3.60
CA SER A 185 -23.15 2.05 2.90
C SER A 185 -24.03 2.44 1.69
N ASN A 186 -24.60 3.65 1.72
CA ASN A 186 -25.39 4.22 0.62
C ASN A 186 -24.56 4.96 -0.44
N HIS A 187 -23.25 5.06 -0.28
CA HIS A 187 -22.30 5.79 -1.16
C HIS A 187 -22.57 7.28 -1.37
N ARG A 188 -23.52 7.86 -0.63
CA ARG A 188 -23.89 9.27 -0.68
C ARG A 188 -23.38 10.00 0.57
N ASP A 189 -23.54 9.37 1.72
CA ASP A 189 -23.04 9.89 2.97
C ASP A 189 -21.53 9.70 3.01
N VAL A 190 -20.84 10.78 3.38
CA VAL A 190 -19.38 10.83 3.42
C VAL A 190 -18.96 11.48 4.72
N LEU A 191 -17.99 10.88 5.38
CA LEU A 191 -17.31 11.44 6.53
C LEU A 191 -15.86 11.78 6.13
N ASP A 192 -15.58 13.07 5.95
CA ASP A 192 -14.24 13.60 5.68
C ASP A 192 -13.51 13.89 7.00
N LEU A 193 -12.48 13.08 7.31
CA LEU A 193 -11.75 13.18 8.57
C LEU A 193 -10.87 14.42 8.67
N GLU A 194 -10.58 15.12 7.56
CA GLU A 194 -9.84 16.38 7.59
C GLU A 194 -10.63 17.49 8.31
N THR A 195 -11.96 17.44 8.18
CA THR A 195 -12.89 18.42 8.72
C THR A 195 -13.38 18.08 10.14
N ALA A 196 -13.07 16.88 10.62
CA ALA A 196 -13.45 16.43 11.95
C ALA A 196 -12.71 17.23 13.04
N SER A 197 -13.48 17.83 13.94
CA SER A 197 -13.02 18.60 15.09
C SER A 197 -12.83 17.72 16.33
N ALA A 198 -12.19 18.27 17.36
CA ALA A 198 -12.05 17.58 18.66
C ALA A 198 -13.40 17.30 19.34
N LYS A 199 -14.46 18.07 19.04
CA LYS A 199 -15.82 17.79 19.53
C LYS A 199 -16.45 16.61 18.80
N ASP A 200 -16.04 16.35 17.55
CA ASP A 200 -16.55 15.23 16.75
C ASP A 200 -16.01 13.89 17.25
N LEU A 201 -14.87 13.86 17.95
CA LEU A 201 -14.32 12.63 18.54
C LEU A 201 -15.29 11.92 19.49
N ALA A 202 -16.07 12.69 20.27
CA ALA A 202 -17.04 12.12 21.20
C ALA A 202 -18.31 11.60 20.49
N SER A 203 -18.65 12.14 19.33
CA SER A 203 -19.78 11.70 18.51
C SER A 203 -19.42 10.67 17.45
N LEU A 204 -18.12 10.40 17.23
CA LEU A 204 -17.62 9.46 16.22
C LEU A 204 -18.33 8.10 16.24
N PRO A 205 -18.53 7.43 17.39
CA PRO A 205 -19.26 6.15 17.39
C PRO A 205 -20.65 6.30 16.77
N ALA A 206 -21.44 7.28 17.20
CA ALA A 206 -22.78 7.52 16.64
C ALA A 206 -22.75 7.93 15.17
N SER A 207 -21.69 8.60 14.71
CA SER A 207 -21.48 8.93 13.30
C SER A 207 -21.17 7.66 12.49
N LEU A 208 -20.33 6.76 12.99
CA LEU A 208 -19.99 5.50 12.34
C LEU A 208 -21.21 4.57 12.26
N SER A 209 -21.99 4.41 13.33
CA SER A 209 -23.20 3.58 13.30
C SER A 209 -24.25 4.10 12.31
N ARG A 210 -24.30 5.41 12.09
CA ARG A 210 -25.17 6.02 11.07
C ARG A 210 -24.62 5.83 9.66
N LEU A 211 -23.32 5.94 9.50
CA LEU A 211 -22.63 5.79 8.21
C LEU A 211 -22.65 4.32 7.74
N TYR A 212 -22.64 3.38 8.69
CA TYR A 212 -22.57 1.95 8.50
C TYR A 212 -23.62 1.21 9.36
N PRO A 213 -24.92 1.32 9.05
CA PRO A 213 -25.97 0.68 9.86
C PRO A 213 -25.95 -0.86 9.81
N ASP A 214 -25.20 -1.44 8.87
CA ASP A 214 -25.06 -2.87 8.62
C ASP A 214 -23.71 -3.46 9.09
N ILE A 215 -22.82 -2.64 9.66
CA ILE A 215 -21.55 -3.14 10.20
C ILE A 215 -21.79 -3.89 11.51
N PRO A 216 -21.14 -5.04 11.74
CA PRO A 216 -21.16 -5.68 13.04
C PRO A 216 -20.53 -4.79 14.12
N GLU A 217 -21.14 -4.75 15.31
CA GLU A 217 -20.73 -3.88 16.42
C GLU A 217 -19.23 -4.01 16.75
N GLU A 218 -18.69 -5.23 16.76
CA GLU A 218 -17.26 -5.47 17.02
C GLU A 218 -16.36 -4.91 15.91
N MET A 219 -16.76 -5.02 14.64
CA MET A 219 -16.00 -4.41 13.54
C MET A 219 -16.07 -2.88 13.59
N GLU A 220 -17.20 -2.30 14.03
CA GLU A 220 -17.33 -0.85 14.24
C GLU A 220 -16.39 -0.36 15.34
N LYS A 221 -16.34 -1.09 16.48
CA LYS A 221 -15.41 -0.82 17.58
C LYS A 221 -13.96 -0.87 17.13
N ASP A 222 -13.63 -1.80 16.23
CA ASP A 222 -12.28 -1.95 15.68
C ASP A 222 -11.94 -0.95 14.56
N LEU A 223 -12.95 -0.42 13.86
CA LEU A 223 -12.79 0.68 12.91
C LEU A 223 -12.50 2.01 13.62
N LEU A 224 -13.16 2.28 14.75
CA LEU A 224 -13.04 3.51 15.52
C LEU A 224 -11.58 3.96 15.81
N PRO A 225 -10.66 3.11 16.31
CA PRO A 225 -9.27 3.52 16.55
C PRO A 225 -8.54 3.94 15.28
N LEU A 226 -8.87 3.39 14.11
CA LEU A 226 -8.28 3.83 12.83
C LEU A 226 -8.70 5.27 12.51
N VAL A 227 -9.99 5.56 12.69
CA VAL A 227 -10.58 6.89 12.46
C VAL A 227 -10.01 7.93 13.40
N GLN A 228 -9.96 7.61 14.69
CA GLN A 228 -9.37 8.48 15.71
C GLN A 228 -7.88 8.71 15.45
N GLY A 229 -7.15 7.65 15.08
CA GLY A 229 -5.74 7.71 14.72
C GLY A 229 -5.47 8.64 13.55
N ASN A 230 -6.33 8.63 12.52
CA ASN A 230 -6.20 9.53 11.37
C ASN A 230 -6.50 10.99 11.68
N ILE A 231 -7.51 11.27 12.50
CA ILE A 231 -7.78 12.62 12.98
C ILE A 231 -6.60 13.18 13.79
N ALA A 232 -6.00 12.34 14.65
CA ALA A 232 -4.80 12.72 15.41
C ALA A 232 -3.61 13.00 14.49
N HIS A 233 -3.38 12.13 13.50
CA HIS A 233 -2.32 12.28 12.51
C HIS A 233 -2.43 13.57 11.70
N ILE A 234 -3.62 13.86 11.15
CA ILE A 234 -3.90 15.10 10.40
C ILE A 234 -3.60 16.34 11.27
N LYS A 235 -3.96 16.30 12.55
CA LYS A 235 -3.70 17.41 13.49
C LYS A 235 -2.19 17.62 13.70
N ASP A 236 -1.41 16.56 13.74
CA ASP A 236 0.04 16.65 13.90
C ASP A 236 0.72 17.09 12.60
N LEU A 237 0.29 16.59 11.44
CA LEU A 237 0.74 17.06 10.13
C LEU A 237 0.51 18.56 9.94
N LYS A 238 -0.63 19.10 10.38
CA LYS A 238 -0.94 20.54 10.33
C LYS A 238 0.03 21.41 11.16
N LYS A 239 0.76 20.84 12.12
CA LYS A 239 1.77 21.55 12.92
C LYS A 239 3.17 21.50 12.28
N SER A 240 3.41 20.53 11.40
CA SER A 240 4.68 20.40 10.68
C SER A 240 4.63 21.17 9.36
N ASP A 241 5.75 21.77 8.96
CA ASP A 241 5.90 22.35 7.62
C ASP A 241 6.11 21.21 6.60
N HIS A 242 5.00 20.60 6.17
CA HIS A 242 5.02 19.48 5.25
C HIS A 242 5.03 20.00 3.80
N SER A 243 6.22 20.05 3.19
CA SER A 243 6.37 20.33 1.76
C SER A 243 6.22 19.05 0.95
N LEU A 244 5.23 19.03 0.05
CA LEU A 244 4.99 17.94 -0.89
C LEU A 244 5.78 18.19 -2.17
N GLU A 245 6.68 17.27 -2.52
CA GLU A 245 7.42 17.33 -3.78
C GLU A 245 6.54 16.80 -4.93
N ILE A 246 6.21 17.69 -5.87
CA ILE A 246 5.21 17.46 -6.93
C ILE A 246 5.79 16.64 -8.09
N VAL A 247 7.11 16.68 -8.27
CA VAL A 247 7.77 16.04 -9.40
C VAL A 247 8.10 14.59 -9.08
N HIS A 248 7.70 13.69 -9.97
CA HIS A 248 8.04 12.27 -9.95
C HIS A 248 9.56 12.07 -10.15
N HIS A 249 10.20 11.37 -9.22
CA HIS A 249 11.65 11.08 -9.21
C HIS A 249 11.95 9.58 -9.03
N GLU A 250 10.98 8.72 -9.35
CA GLU A 250 11.15 7.29 -9.19
C GLU A 250 12.34 6.80 -10.04
N TRP A 251 13.18 5.98 -9.42
CA TRP A 251 14.36 5.35 -10.03
C TRP A 251 14.34 3.82 -9.88
N MET A 252 13.22 3.29 -9.37
CA MET A 252 13.05 1.88 -9.07
C MET A 252 11.68 1.39 -9.53
N ILE A 253 11.66 0.17 -10.08
CA ILE A 253 10.44 -0.60 -10.33
C ILE A 253 10.47 -1.80 -9.38
N GLY A 254 9.53 -1.86 -8.45
CA GLY A 254 9.26 -3.03 -7.63
C GLY A 254 8.20 -3.91 -8.29
N VAL A 255 8.43 -5.21 -8.42
CA VAL A 255 7.43 -6.14 -8.97
C VAL A 255 7.16 -7.28 -7.99
N GLY A 256 5.88 -7.64 -7.81
CA GLY A 256 5.46 -8.69 -6.89
C GLY A 256 4.84 -8.13 -5.61
N GLN A 257 5.22 -8.68 -4.46
CA GLN A 257 4.61 -8.37 -3.16
C GLN A 257 5.68 -8.21 -2.08
N GLY A 258 5.32 -7.66 -0.92
CA GLY A 258 6.25 -7.54 0.22
C GLY A 258 6.97 -6.19 0.34
N PHE A 259 6.56 -5.18 -0.45
CA PHE A 259 7.09 -3.82 -0.39
C PHE A 259 6.41 -2.94 0.69
N HIS A 260 5.92 -3.55 1.77
CA HIS A 260 5.27 -2.88 2.91
C HIS A 260 6.18 -1.91 3.66
N TRP A 261 7.49 -2.06 3.48
CA TRP A 261 8.54 -1.23 4.06
C TRP A 261 8.90 -0.03 3.16
N LEU A 262 8.32 0.04 1.95
CA LEU A 262 8.63 1.05 0.95
C LEU A 262 7.44 2.00 0.75
N HIS A 263 7.36 2.96 1.68
CA HIS A 263 6.37 4.05 1.72
C HIS A 263 7.01 5.44 1.49
N THR A 264 8.21 5.47 0.89
CA THR A 264 8.91 6.71 0.56
C THR A 264 8.35 7.31 -0.74
N PRO A 265 7.83 8.56 -0.72
CA PRO A 265 7.37 9.23 -1.92
C PRO A 265 8.48 9.38 -2.97
N ASN A 266 8.08 9.35 -4.25
CA ASN A 266 8.96 9.58 -5.41
C ASN A 266 10.18 8.65 -5.51
N LEU A 267 10.12 7.45 -4.92
CA LEU A 267 11.23 6.49 -4.92
C LEU A 267 11.00 5.33 -5.89
N ALA A 268 9.86 4.64 -5.78
CA ALA A 268 9.58 3.41 -6.50
C ALA A 268 8.16 3.32 -7.07
N LEU A 269 8.05 2.70 -8.23
CA LEU A 269 6.80 2.24 -8.84
C LEU A 269 6.60 0.76 -8.49
N ILE A 270 5.58 0.43 -7.68
CA ILE A 270 5.40 -0.94 -7.12
C ILE A 270 4.25 -1.67 -7.80
N ILE A 271 4.55 -2.59 -8.71
CA ILE A 271 3.54 -3.32 -9.49
C ILE A 271 3.23 -4.66 -8.84
N GLY A 272 2.02 -4.78 -8.29
CA GLY A 272 1.50 -6.03 -7.74
C GLY A 272 0.98 -6.98 -8.83
N PRO A 273 1.01 -8.31 -8.62
CA PRO A 273 0.60 -9.33 -9.59
C PRO A 273 -0.93 -9.50 -9.69
N TYR A 274 -1.70 -8.45 -9.43
CA TYR A 274 -3.16 -8.51 -9.27
C TYR A 274 -3.93 -8.05 -10.52
N SER A 275 -3.22 -7.70 -11.59
CA SER A 275 -3.81 -7.34 -12.88
C SER A 275 -3.73 -8.53 -13.86
N PRO A 276 -4.77 -8.77 -14.68
CA PRO A 276 -4.71 -9.73 -15.79
C PRO A 276 -3.72 -9.31 -16.88
N ASP A 277 -3.53 -7.99 -17.06
CA ASP A 277 -2.50 -7.44 -17.93
C ASP A 277 -1.42 -6.79 -17.06
N LEU A 278 -0.34 -7.52 -16.85
CA LEU A 278 0.84 -7.04 -16.14
C LEU A 278 1.83 -6.34 -17.08
N ALA A 279 1.70 -6.53 -18.39
CA ALA A 279 2.63 -5.95 -19.37
C ALA A 279 2.43 -4.43 -19.50
N ASP A 280 1.17 -3.97 -19.60
CA ASP A 280 0.85 -2.54 -19.65
C ASP A 280 1.44 -1.72 -18.46
N PRO A 281 1.22 -2.09 -17.18
CA PRO A 281 1.79 -1.35 -16.06
C PRO A 281 3.33 -1.40 -16.03
N LEU A 282 3.95 -2.52 -16.44
CA LEU A 282 5.40 -2.65 -16.54
C LEU A 282 5.98 -1.75 -17.63
N SER A 283 5.33 -1.70 -18.79
CA SER A 283 5.70 -0.82 -19.89
C SER A 283 5.59 0.65 -19.48
N LYS A 284 4.48 1.05 -18.87
CA LYS A 284 4.30 2.42 -18.36
C LYS A 284 5.37 2.81 -17.34
N ALA A 285 5.71 1.89 -16.43
CA ALA A 285 6.77 2.15 -15.46
C ALA A 285 8.14 2.34 -16.12
N GLY A 286 8.48 1.52 -17.13
CA GLY A 286 9.69 1.73 -17.94
C GLY A 286 9.73 3.10 -18.62
N GLY A 287 8.60 3.55 -19.17
CA GLY A 287 8.48 4.88 -19.78
C GLY A 287 8.66 6.03 -18.79
N ILE A 288 8.12 5.91 -17.57
CA ILE A 288 8.31 6.90 -16.49
C ILE A 288 9.79 7.01 -16.12
N ILE A 289 10.48 5.88 -15.92
CA ILE A 289 11.92 5.88 -15.63
C ILE A 289 12.72 6.51 -16.76
N ALA A 290 12.43 6.16 -18.02
CA ALA A 290 13.09 6.73 -19.19
C ALA A 290 12.91 8.25 -19.26
N ALA A 291 11.70 8.75 -19.03
CA ALA A 291 11.41 10.18 -19.00
C ALA A 291 12.15 10.89 -17.83
N ASN A 292 12.20 10.27 -16.66
CA ASN A 292 12.92 10.83 -15.51
C ASN A 292 14.42 10.96 -15.80
N MET A 293 15.04 9.97 -16.45
CA MET A 293 16.45 10.06 -16.89
C MET A 293 16.63 11.12 -17.97
N GLN A 294 15.76 11.16 -18.98
CA GLN A 294 15.84 12.13 -20.09
C GLN A 294 15.70 13.59 -19.63
N HIS A 295 14.97 13.82 -18.54
CA HIS A 295 14.75 15.15 -17.97
C HIS A 295 15.67 15.47 -16.78
N ASP A 296 16.75 14.70 -16.59
CA ASP A 296 17.73 14.87 -15.51
C ASP A 296 17.10 14.89 -14.10
N ARG A 297 15.94 14.22 -13.93
CA ARG A 297 15.26 14.10 -12.63
C ARG A 297 15.91 13.03 -11.76
N VAL A 298 16.57 12.07 -12.39
CA VAL A 298 17.42 11.04 -11.78
C VAL A 298 18.67 10.89 -12.66
N PRO A 299 19.83 10.51 -12.09
CA PRO A 299 21.04 10.29 -12.88
C PRO A 299 20.83 9.22 -13.97
N ASP A 300 21.44 9.45 -15.14
CA ASP A 300 21.39 8.53 -16.28
C ASP A 300 22.40 7.36 -16.17
N ASP A 301 22.53 6.79 -14.97
CA ASP A 301 23.51 5.74 -14.63
C ASP A 301 22.86 4.39 -14.31
N GLY A 302 21.54 4.29 -14.43
CA GLY A 302 20.80 3.06 -14.19
C GLY A 302 19.54 3.24 -13.36
N PHE A 303 18.74 2.18 -13.34
CA PHE A 303 17.59 2.05 -12.46
C PHE A 303 17.49 0.63 -11.91
N LEU A 304 16.77 0.47 -10.81
CA LEU A 304 16.59 -0.83 -10.16
C LEU A 304 15.28 -1.47 -10.64
N LEU A 305 15.35 -2.72 -11.13
CA LEU A 305 14.21 -3.62 -11.20
C LEU A 305 14.33 -4.62 -10.05
N PHE A 306 13.45 -4.53 -9.06
CA PHE A 306 13.46 -5.41 -7.90
C PHE A 306 12.22 -6.29 -7.88
N SER A 307 12.41 -7.60 -8.01
CA SER A 307 11.35 -8.58 -7.78
C SER A 307 11.36 -9.07 -6.35
N LEU A 308 10.19 -9.05 -5.70
CA LEU A 308 10.02 -9.50 -4.32
C LEU A 308 8.80 -10.42 -4.18
N ALA A 309 8.99 -11.53 -3.47
CA ALA A 309 7.92 -12.46 -3.15
C ALA A 309 7.95 -12.85 -1.66
N PRO A 310 6.86 -12.64 -0.91
CA PRO A 310 6.78 -13.06 0.47
C PRO A 310 6.56 -14.57 0.60
N TYR A 311 6.95 -15.13 1.75
CA TYR A 311 6.59 -16.47 2.22
C TYR A 311 6.19 -16.41 3.70
N HIS A 312 5.27 -17.27 4.10
CA HIS A 312 4.85 -17.45 5.49
C HIS A 312 5.63 -18.58 6.14
N GLU A 313 5.79 -19.71 5.43
CA GLU A 313 6.42 -20.90 5.99
C GLU A 313 7.75 -21.23 5.30
N VAL A 314 8.68 -21.77 6.08
CA VAL A 314 9.91 -22.36 5.54
C VAL A 314 9.58 -23.63 4.72
N GLY A 315 10.54 -24.13 3.93
CA GLY A 315 10.32 -25.29 3.08
C GLY A 315 9.63 -24.94 1.76
N VAL A 316 8.47 -25.53 1.48
CA VAL A 316 7.80 -25.46 0.17
C VAL A 316 7.38 -24.03 -0.18
N ASP A 317 6.80 -23.29 0.76
CA ASP A 317 6.34 -21.92 0.51
C ASP A 317 7.51 -20.96 0.23
N ARG A 318 8.57 -21.01 1.06
CA ARG A 318 9.83 -20.29 0.78
C ARG A 318 10.42 -20.64 -0.60
N ALA A 319 10.48 -21.92 -0.97
CA ALA A 319 10.98 -22.35 -2.28
C ALA A 319 10.12 -21.81 -3.42
N ARG A 320 8.79 -21.84 -3.28
CA ARG A 320 7.85 -21.25 -4.23
C ARG A 320 8.06 -19.73 -4.36
N ALA A 321 8.28 -19.01 -3.26
CA ALA A 321 8.59 -17.58 -3.29
C ALA A 321 9.87 -17.29 -4.08
N THR A 322 10.91 -18.13 -3.96
CA THR A 322 12.14 -18.00 -4.77
C THR A 322 11.84 -18.15 -6.26
N VAL A 323 11.08 -19.18 -6.66
CA VAL A 323 10.71 -19.41 -8.07
C VAL A 323 9.89 -18.24 -8.61
N LYS A 324 8.89 -17.77 -7.84
CA LYS A 324 8.06 -16.64 -8.20
C LYS A 324 8.89 -15.36 -8.40
N SER A 325 9.78 -15.06 -7.47
CA SER A 325 10.63 -13.86 -7.55
C SER A 325 11.54 -13.87 -8.78
N ARG A 326 12.13 -15.03 -9.12
CA ARG A 326 12.93 -15.19 -10.36
C ARG A 326 12.10 -14.96 -11.62
N PHE A 327 10.97 -15.66 -11.73
CA PHE A 327 10.08 -15.55 -12.88
C PHE A 327 9.63 -14.10 -13.09
N MET A 328 9.19 -13.42 -12.03
CA MET A 328 8.70 -12.05 -12.13
C MET A 328 9.79 -11.05 -12.54
N ALA A 329 11.04 -11.24 -12.08
CA ALA A 329 12.15 -10.40 -12.50
C ALA A 329 12.46 -10.56 -13.99
N GLU A 330 12.50 -11.81 -14.48
CA GLU A 330 12.78 -12.13 -15.88
C GLU A 330 11.67 -11.63 -16.80
N PHE A 331 10.41 -11.89 -16.44
CA PHE A 331 9.23 -11.41 -17.15
C PHE A 331 9.21 -9.88 -17.24
N ALA A 332 9.40 -9.19 -16.12
CA ALA A 332 9.41 -7.73 -16.10
C ALA A 332 10.57 -7.14 -16.90
N ALA A 333 11.78 -7.70 -16.78
CA ALA A 333 12.93 -7.26 -17.55
C ALA A 333 12.71 -7.46 -19.05
N HIS A 334 12.09 -8.58 -19.46
CA HIS A 334 11.78 -8.84 -20.86
C HIS A 334 10.85 -7.79 -21.46
N ILE A 335 9.76 -7.44 -20.77
CA ILE A 335 8.81 -6.41 -21.22
C ILE A 335 9.53 -5.05 -21.34
N ILE A 336 10.24 -4.63 -20.29
CA ILE A 336 10.88 -3.31 -20.30
C ILE A 336 11.96 -3.21 -21.38
N ARG A 337 12.76 -4.26 -21.60
CA ARG A 337 13.75 -4.28 -22.67
C ARG A 337 13.13 -4.19 -24.06
N SER A 338 11.98 -4.83 -24.24
CA SER A 338 11.27 -4.86 -25.53
C SER A 338 10.64 -3.51 -25.84
N ASP A 339 9.98 -2.90 -24.85
CA ASP A 339 9.21 -1.67 -25.04
C ASP A 339 10.08 -0.41 -24.94
N HIS A 340 11.16 -0.46 -24.15
CA HIS A 340 12.04 0.69 -23.87
C HIS A 340 13.52 0.37 -24.14
N PRO A 341 13.91 0.10 -25.40
CA PRO A 341 15.25 -0.38 -25.75
C PRO A 341 16.38 0.60 -25.34
N LYS A 342 16.09 1.90 -25.25
CA LYS A 342 17.08 2.92 -24.86
C LYS A 342 17.57 2.82 -23.41
N ILE A 343 16.80 2.18 -22.54
CA ILE A 343 17.14 1.98 -21.13
C ILE A 343 17.36 0.49 -20.79
N ALA A 344 17.29 -0.40 -21.78
CA ALA A 344 17.37 -1.85 -21.63
C ALA A 344 18.68 -2.33 -20.97
N ASP A 345 19.80 -1.67 -21.29
CA ASP A 345 21.12 -2.01 -20.75
C ASP A 345 21.41 -1.32 -19.40
N LYS A 346 20.50 -0.45 -18.95
CA LYS A 346 20.59 0.32 -17.71
C LYS A 346 19.87 -0.36 -16.53
N ILE A 347 19.27 -1.53 -16.77
CA ILE A 347 18.50 -2.27 -15.77
C ILE A 347 19.44 -2.99 -14.79
N ASN A 348 19.39 -2.59 -13.52
CA ASN A 348 19.99 -3.34 -12.42
C ASN A 348 18.93 -4.27 -11.84
N ILE A 349 19.06 -5.58 -12.06
CA ILE A 349 18.08 -6.56 -11.58
C ILE A 349 18.47 -7.03 -10.17
N ARG A 350 17.52 -7.01 -9.24
CA ARG A 350 17.60 -7.71 -7.95
C ARG A 350 16.39 -8.60 -7.78
N LYS A 351 16.59 -9.71 -7.07
CA LYS A 351 15.57 -10.70 -6.75
C LYS A 351 15.64 -10.95 -5.26
N GLY A 352 14.50 -10.97 -4.61
CA GLY A 352 14.42 -11.19 -3.18
C GLY A 352 13.20 -12.00 -2.78
N ILE A 353 13.28 -12.57 -1.58
CA ILE A 353 12.17 -13.16 -0.86
C ILE A 353 12.04 -12.49 0.51
N LEU A 354 10.82 -12.42 1.03
CA LEU A 354 10.52 -11.76 2.30
C LEU A 354 9.84 -12.74 3.26
N SER A 355 10.37 -12.89 4.48
CA SER A 355 9.62 -13.58 5.54
C SER A 355 8.44 -12.73 5.98
N TRP A 356 7.23 -13.29 5.92
CA TRP A 356 6.02 -12.58 6.35
C TRP A 356 6.05 -12.22 7.83
N HIS A 357 6.55 -13.14 8.67
CA HIS A 357 6.53 -12.98 10.12
C HIS A 357 7.57 -11.99 10.63
N THR A 358 8.75 -11.96 10.01
CA THR A 358 9.88 -11.14 10.48
C THR A 358 10.12 -9.91 9.63
N ARG A 359 9.50 -9.83 8.43
CA ARG A 359 9.80 -8.82 7.40
C ARG A 359 11.27 -8.82 6.97
N ALA A 360 12.02 -9.87 7.29
CA ALA A 360 13.40 -10.02 6.87
C ALA A 360 13.44 -10.25 5.35
N LEU A 361 14.23 -9.41 4.68
CA LEU A 361 14.50 -9.50 3.25
C LEU A 361 15.75 -10.36 3.01
N GLU A 362 15.64 -11.33 2.11
CA GLU A 362 16.75 -12.13 1.63
C GLU A 362 16.91 -11.94 0.12
N LEU A 363 18.10 -11.55 -0.32
CA LEU A 363 18.44 -11.50 -1.74
C LEU A 363 18.77 -12.90 -2.25
N ILE A 364 18.29 -13.21 -3.45
CA ILE A 364 18.45 -14.51 -4.09
C ILE A 364 19.12 -14.38 -5.46
N ALA A 365 19.86 -15.44 -5.82
CA ALA A 365 20.63 -15.51 -7.06
C ALA A 365 19.75 -15.51 -8.31
#